data_AF-A0A0G0PL52-F1
#
_entry.id   AF-A0A0G0PL52-F1
#
_cell.length_a   1.000
_cell.length_b   1.000
_cell.length_c   1.000
_cell.angle_alpha   90.00
_cell.angle_beta   90.00
_cell.angle_gamma   90.00
#
_symmetry.space_group_name_H-M   'P 1'
#
loop_
_entity.id
_entity.type
_entity.pdbx_description
1 polymer ?
#
loop_
_entity_poly.entity_id
_entity_poly.type
_entity_poly.pdbx_seq_one_letter_code
_entity_poly.pdbx_strand_id
1 'polypeptide(L)'
;MRFDTWAITKALLMVFIFAVLVIIFIPSHRPCKEPLTYRIGKVDERFGLSAKEVLDVAVTAASLWGKAVSRELFQESPTGAIEINFVYDYRQEATDKLKLLSYNIDNTKSSYDDLNARLENHKKEFDQKSTSLSNEFNSYNARMADFNREAATMPQGGFSEQVYKQLMTEKNELQSVHNYLQAQQEEMKRLADTIYNLVV
;
A
#
# COMPACT_ATOMS: atom_id res chain seq x y z
N MET A 1 -7.52 50.74 89.26
CA MET A 1 -8.15 50.57 87.94
C MET A 1 -8.39 49.08 87.73
N ARG A 2 -9.65 48.60 87.84
CA ARG A 2 -10.02 47.21 87.56
C ARG A 2 -10.23 47.11 86.05
N PHE A 3 -9.37 46.37 85.36
CA PHE A 3 -9.54 46.08 83.94
C PHE A 3 -10.74 45.16 83.76
N ASP A 4 -11.66 45.52 82.87
CA ASP A 4 -12.88 44.76 82.57
C ASP A 4 -12.50 43.51 81.76
N THR A 5 -12.15 42.45 82.48
CA THR A 5 -11.74 41.15 81.90
C THR A 5 -12.83 40.53 81.02
N TRP A 6 -14.09 40.95 81.21
CA TRP A 6 -15.24 40.55 80.40
C TRP A 6 -15.25 41.15 78.99
N ALA A 7 -14.79 42.39 78.84
CA ALA A 7 -14.66 43.02 77.52
C ALA A 7 -13.54 42.36 76.69
N ILE A 8 -12.43 42.02 77.36
CA ILE A 8 -11.27 41.37 76.74
C ILE A 8 -11.61 39.94 76.28
N THR A 9 -12.32 39.18 77.13
CA THR A 9 -12.75 37.81 76.80
C THR A 9 -13.74 37.78 75.64
N LYS A 10 -14.68 38.73 75.56
CA LYS A 10 -15.59 38.85 74.41
C LYS A 10 -14.90 39.23 73.12
N ALA A 11 -13.93 40.15 73.17
CA ALA A 11 -13.15 40.52 72.01
C ALA A 11 -12.34 39.33 71.46
N LEU A 12 -11.71 38.55 72.34
CA LEU A 12 -10.99 37.33 71.96
C LEU A 12 -11.92 36.28 71.33
N LEU A 13 -13.14 36.13 71.85
CA LEU A 13 -14.13 35.18 71.33
C LEU A 13 -14.63 35.59 69.94
N MET A 14 -14.85 36.89 69.70
CA MET A 14 -15.22 37.39 68.36
C MET A 14 -14.08 37.24 67.34
N VAL A 15 -12.83 37.52 67.73
CA VAL A 15 -11.66 37.31 66.86
C VAL A 15 -11.49 35.83 66.55
N PHE A 16 -11.72 34.94 67.51
CA PHE A 16 -11.68 33.50 67.30
C PHE A 16 -12.77 33.03 66.33
N ILE A 17 -14.01 33.50 66.50
CA ILE A 17 -15.13 33.18 65.58
C ILE A 17 -14.84 33.70 64.17
N PHE A 18 -14.31 34.92 64.05
CA PHE A 18 -13.94 35.48 62.76
C PHE A 18 -12.80 34.71 62.11
N ALA A 19 -11.78 34.30 62.86
CA ALA A 19 -10.68 33.46 62.37
C ALA A 19 -11.18 32.08 61.91
N VAL A 20 -12.10 31.46 62.66
CA VAL A 20 -12.71 30.18 62.27
C VAL A 20 -13.56 30.33 61.01
N LEU A 21 -14.37 31.40 60.90
CA LEU A 21 -15.15 31.68 59.70
C LEU A 21 -14.26 31.93 58.48
N VAL A 22 -13.16 32.66 58.64
CA VAL A 22 -12.17 32.88 57.59
C VAL A 22 -11.57 31.55 57.16
N ILE A 23 -11.13 30.69 58.09
CA ILE A 23 -10.56 29.36 57.80
C ILE A 23 -11.56 28.46 57.03
N ILE A 24 -12.85 28.50 57.38
CA ILE A 24 -13.90 27.74 56.69
C ILE A 24 -14.15 28.28 55.27
N PHE A 25 -14.00 29.59 55.07
CA PHE A 25 -14.21 30.24 53.77
C PHE A 25 -12.95 30.30 52.89
N ILE A 26 -11.79 29.83 53.34
CA ILE A 26 -10.61 29.73 52.46
C ILE A 26 -10.88 28.63 51.42
N PRO A 27 -10.98 28.96 50.12
CA PRO A 27 -11.26 27.97 49.10
C PRO A 27 -10.08 26.99 49.02
N SER A 28 -10.32 25.73 49.42
CA SER A 28 -9.35 24.66 49.21
C SER A 28 -9.36 24.27 47.73
N HIS A 29 -8.51 24.89 46.90
CA HIS A 29 -8.24 24.37 45.56
C HIS A 29 -7.67 22.97 45.71
N ARG A 30 -8.47 21.94 45.43
CA ARG A 30 -8.00 20.54 45.43
C ARG A 30 -7.38 20.28 44.06
N PRO A 31 -6.04 20.22 43.93
CA PRO A 31 -5.32 20.28 42.64
C PRO A 31 -5.53 19.06 41.73
N CYS A 32 -6.46 18.17 42.05
CA CYS A 32 -6.75 16.97 41.28
C CYS A 32 -8.24 16.64 41.29
N LYS A 33 -9.17 17.61 41.39
CA LYS A 33 -10.62 17.34 41.27
C LYS A 33 -11.27 17.91 40.01
N GLU A 34 -10.73 18.99 39.46
CA GLU A 34 -11.26 19.64 38.26
C GLU A 34 -10.50 19.18 37.00
N PRO A 35 -11.19 19.04 35.85
CA PRO A 35 -10.54 18.72 34.59
C PRO A 35 -9.64 19.87 34.14
N LEU A 36 -8.51 19.53 33.51
CA LEU A 36 -7.61 20.52 32.92
C LEU A 36 -8.25 21.08 31.66
N THR A 37 -8.34 22.41 31.58
CA THR A 37 -8.92 23.06 30.40
C THR A 37 -7.87 23.26 29.32
N TYR A 38 -8.22 22.95 28.08
CA TYR A 38 -7.37 23.17 26.92
C TYR A 38 -8.08 23.96 25.83
N ARG A 39 -7.30 24.62 24.98
CA ARG A 39 -7.75 25.28 23.75
C ARG A 39 -6.80 24.98 22.61
N ILE A 40 -7.32 24.98 21.39
CA ILE A 40 -6.48 24.88 20.20
C ILE A 40 -5.90 26.28 19.91
N GLY A 41 -4.57 26.33 19.84
CA GLY A 41 -3.81 27.52 19.48
C GLY A 41 -3.55 27.58 17.98
N LYS A 42 -2.33 27.96 17.60
CA LYS A 42 -1.91 28.02 16.20
C LYS A 42 -1.83 26.60 15.61
N VAL A 43 -2.48 26.42 14.46
CA VAL A 43 -2.32 25.24 13.62
C VAL A 43 -1.55 25.64 12.36
N ASP A 44 -0.38 25.04 12.15
CA ASP A 44 0.40 25.26 10.94
C ASP A 44 -0.29 24.61 9.74
N GLU A 45 -0.58 25.39 8.72
CA GLU A 45 -1.31 24.97 7.52
C GLU A 45 -0.62 23.83 6.75
N ARG A 46 0.70 23.66 6.95
CA ARG A 46 1.48 22.58 6.33
C ARG A 46 1.06 21.18 6.79
N PHE A 47 0.35 21.07 7.91
CA PHE A 47 -0.30 19.81 8.30
C PHE A 47 -1.52 19.47 7.44
N GLY A 48 -2.08 20.43 6.69
CA GLY A 48 -3.30 20.25 5.91
C GLY A 48 -4.56 20.06 6.78
N LEU A 49 -4.51 20.48 8.04
CA LEU A 49 -5.59 20.33 9.02
C LEU A 49 -6.16 21.70 9.38
N SER A 50 -7.49 21.77 9.47
CA SER A 50 -8.20 22.91 10.05
C SER A 50 -8.16 22.86 11.58
N ALA A 51 -8.31 24.02 12.22
CA ALA A 51 -8.42 24.11 13.68
C ALA A 51 -9.60 23.28 14.25
N LYS A 52 -10.68 23.13 13.45
CA LYS A 52 -11.83 22.30 13.81
C LYS A 52 -11.47 20.82 13.83
N GLU A 53 -10.76 20.32 12.82
CA GLU A 53 -10.32 18.92 12.77
C GLU A 53 -9.36 18.62 13.92
N VAL A 54 -8.44 19.54 14.21
CA VAL A 54 -7.54 19.42 15.37
C VAL A 54 -8.33 19.37 16.69
N LEU A 55 -9.36 20.21 16.83
CA LEU A 55 -10.23 20.20 17.99
C LEU A 55 -10.99 18.87 18.14
N ASP A 56 -11.60 18.37 17.07
CA ASP A 56 -12.34 17.11 17.07
C ASP A 56 -11.44 15.92 17.47
N VAL A 57 -10.19 15.92 16.97
CA VAL A 57 -9.17 14.92 17.36
C VAL A 57 -8.74 15.09 18.81
N ALA A 58 -8.56 16.32 19.30
CA ALA A 58 -8.20 16.59 20.69
C ALA A 58 -9.30 16.15 21.67
N VAL A 59 -10.58 16.38 21.34
CA VAL A 59 -11.73 15.89 22.12
C VAL A 59 -11.74 14.37 22.16
N THR A 60 -11.47 13.73 21.02
CA THR A 60 -11.39 12.27 20.93
C THR A 60 -10.25 11.72 21.82
N ALA A 61 -9.06 12.32 21.74
CA ALA A 61 -7.91 11.95 22.55
C ALA A 61 -8.16 12.16 24.07
N ALA A 62 -8.76 13.30 24.43
CA ALA A 62 -9.17 13.60 25.81
C ALA A 62 -10.14 12.54 26.36
N SER A 63 -11.13 12.12 25.56
CA SER A 63 -12.07 11.06 25.93
C SER A 63 -11.37 9.70 26.12
N LEU A 64 -10.43 9.36 25.25
CA LEU A 64 -9.63 8.13 25.34
C LEU A 64 -8.86 8.05 26.66
N TRP A 65 -8.14 9.13 27.01
CA TRP A 65 -7.42 9.19 28.27
C TRP A 65 -8.35 9.18 29.47
N GLY A 66 -9.47 9.89 29.38
CA GLY A 66 -10.46 9.91 30.46
C GLY A 66 -11.11 8.55 30.73
N LYS A 67 -11.42 7.79 29.67
CA LYS A 67 -11.92 6.41 29.78
C LYS A 67 -10.92 5.49 30.43
N ALA A 68 -9.63 5.60 30.10
CA ALA A 68 -8.58 4.75 30.65
C ALA A 68 -8.44 4.89 32.18
N VAL A 69 -8.77 6.06 32.73
CA VAL A 69 -8.74 6.33 34.18
C VAL A 69 -10.13 6.49 34.81
N SER A 70 -11.20 6.16 34.07
CA SER A 70 -12.60 6.31 34.48
C SER A 70 -12.96 7.69 35.03
N ARG A 71 -12.40 8.74 34.44
CA ARG A 71 -12.53 10.12 34.91
C ARG A 71 -12.33 11.13 33.79
N GLU A 72 -13.07 12.23 33.82
CA GLU A 72 -12.79 13.39 32.96
C GLU A 72 -11.50 14.10 33.38
N LEU A 73 -10.48 14.03 32.51
CA LEU A 73 -9.17 14.63 32.73
C LEU A 73 -9.00 15.97 32.03
N PHE A 74 -9.58 16.11 30.84
CA PHE A 74 -9.38 17.25 29.96
C PHE A 74 -10.72 17.73 29.42
N GLN A 75 -10.92 19.04 29.45
CA GLN A 75 -12.13 19.70 28.96
C GLN A 75 -11.74 20.82 28.01
N GLU A 76 -12.42 20.95 26.88
CA GLU A 76 -12.18 22.09 26.00
C GLU A 76 -12.80 23.37 26.60
N SER A 77 -12.10 24.49 26.43
CA SER A 77 -12.58 25.80 26.84
C SER A 77 -11.96 26.91 25.98
N PRO A 78 -12.70 27.93 25.54
CA PRO A 78 -12.14 29.09 24.83
C PRO A 78 -11.03 29.81 25.61
N THR A 79 -11.09 29.79 26.95
CA THR A 79 -10.08 30.35 27.85
C THR A 79 -9.27 29.26 28.54
N GLY A 80 -9.10 28.11 27.87
CA GLY A 80 -8.36 26.97 28.40
C GLY A 80 -6.94 27.33 28.81
N ALA A 81 -6.51 26.79 29.95
CA ALA A 81 -5.19 27.05 30.52
C ALA A 81 -4.06 26.46 29.66
N ILE A 82 -4.32 25.35 28.98
CA ILE A 82 -3.36 24.66 28.11
C ILE A 82 -3.64 25.04 26.66
N GLU A 83 -2.69 25.69 26.01
CA GLU A 83 -2.75 25.98 24.58
C GLU A 83 -2.04 24.89 23.78
N ILE A 84 -2.78 24.21 22.90
CA ILE A 84 -2.24 23.17 22.03
C ILE A 84 -1.90 23.78 20.67
N ASN A 85 -0.61 23.90 20.36
CA ASN A 85 -0.13 24.40 19.08
C ASN A 85 0.39 23.25 18.20
N PHE A 86 0.00 23.26 16.92
CA PHE A 86 0.51 22.34 15.92
C PHE A 86 1.61 23.06 15.13
N VAL A 87 2.86 22.80 15.50
CA VAL A 87 4.03 23.44 14.90
C VAL A 87 4.71 22.46 13.95
N TYR A 88 4.81 22.82 12.68
CA TYR A 88 5.45 21.99 11.67
C TYR A 88 6.96 22.30 11.67
N ASP A 89 7.73 21.48 12.37
CA ASP A 89 9.18 21.61 12.50
C ASP A 89 9.94 20.71 11.52
N TYR A 90 11.27 20.76 11.59
CA TYR A 90 12.15 19.98 10.73
C TYR A 90 11.97 18.45 10.91
N ARG A 91 11.47 17.98 12.06
CA ARG A 91 11.26 16.55 12.32
C ARG A 91 10.02 16.07 11.58
N GLN A 92 8.96 16.89 11.56
CA GLN A 92 7.78 16.60 10.78
C GLN A 92 8.11 16.62 9.27
N GLU A 93 8.87 17.62 8.82
CA GLU A 93 9.35 17.69 7.44
C GLU A 93 10.17 16.46 7.02
N ALA A 94 11.11 16.04 7.87
CA ALA A 94 11.92 14.85 7.62
C ALA A 94 11.06 13.59 7.55
N THR A 95 10.06 13.46 8.43
CA THR A 95 9.15 12.31 8.46
C THR A 95 8.31 12.23 7.19
N ASP A 96 7.79 13.34 6.70
CA ASP A 96 6.95 13.36 5.49
C ASP A 96 7.80 13.11 4.23
N LYS A 97 9.03 13.63 4.18
CA LYS A 97 10.00 13.28 3.12
C LYS A 97 10.33 11.79 3.12
N LEU A 98 10.55 11.20 4.30
CA LEU A 98 10.80 9.75 4.42
C LEU A 98 9.60 8.92 3.95
N LYS A 99 8.38 9.28 4.33
CA LYS A 99 7.16 8.60 3.84
C LYS A 99 7.04 8.65 2.32
N LEU A 100 7.29 9.81 1.72
CA LEU A 100 7.26 9.97 0.27
C LEU A 100 8.30 9.09 -0.42
N LEU A 101 9.52 9.05 0.12
CA LEU A 101 10.58 8.18 -0.40
C LEU A 101 10.21 6.71 -0.30
N SER A 102 9.70 6.25 0.85
CA SER A 102 9.23 4.88 1.03
C SER A 102 8.13 4.50 0.04
N TYR A 103 7.12 5.36 -0.14
CA TYR A 103 6.04 5.13 -1.11
C TYR A 103 6.56 4.98 -2.55
N ASN A 104 7.52 5.83 -2.94
CA ASN A 104 8.15 5.73 -4.26
C ASN A 104 8.96 4.44 -4.41
N ILE A 105 9.69 4.01 -3.37
CA ILE A 105 10.43 2.76 -3.36
C ILE A 105 9.48 1.56 -3.51
N ASP A 106 8.38 1.54 -2.75
CA ASP A 106 7.40 0.45 -2.80
C ASP A 106 6.74 0.34 -4.18
N ASN A 107 6.34 1.47 -4.78
CA ASN A 107 5.79 1.48 -6.14
C ASN A 107 6.81 1.04 -7.19
N THR A 108 8.07 1.47 -7.05
CA THR A 108 9.15 1.06 -7.97
C THR A 108 9.39 -0.44 -7.86
N LYS A 109 9.41 -0.98 -6.64
CA LYS A 109 9.57 -2.41 -6.39
C LYS A 109 8.41 -3.21 -6.98
N SER A 110 7.17 -2.80 -6.74
CA SER A 110 6.00 -3.49 -7.31
C SER A 110 6.02 -3.47 -8.85
N SER A 111 6.44 -2.36 -9.46
CA SER A 111 6.56 -2.25 -10.92
C SER A 111 7.65 -3.18 -11.46
N TYR A 112 8.78 -3.29 -10.76
CA TYR A 112 9.86 -4.21 -11.10
C TYR A 112 9.42 -5.68 -10.97
N ASP A 113 8.74 -6.03 -9.88
CA ASP A 113 8.29 -7.40 -9.62
C ASP A 113 7.26 -7.85 -10.69
N ASP A 114 6.36 -6.97 -11.15
CA ASP A 114 5.44 -7.23 -12.27
C ASP A 114 6.18 -7.44 -13.61
N LEU A 115 7.12 -6.54 -13.94
CA LEU A 115 7.92 -6.65 -15.16
C LEU A 115 8.70 -7.96 -15.20
N ASN A 116 9.31 -8.34 -14.08
CA ASN A 116 10.05 -9.59 -13.95
C ASN A 116 9.14 -10.81 -14.10
N ALA A 117 7.94 -10.80 -13.51
CA ALA A 117 6.97 -11.88 -13.68
C ALA A 117 6.54 -12.05 -15.15
N ARG A 118 6.31 -10.95 -15.86
CA ARG A 118 5.97 -10.96 -17.30
C ARG A 118 7.12 -11.50 -18.14
N LEU A 119 8.36 -11.09 -17.85
CA LEU A 119 9.56 -11.58 -18.51
C LEU A 119 9.71 -13.10 -18.37
N GLU A 120 9.58 -13.62 -17.14
CA GLU A 120 9.68 -15.06 -16.87
C GLU A 120 8.56 -15.85 -17.56
N ASN A 121 7.34 -15.30 -17.60
CA ASN A 121 6.25 -15.94 -18.34
C ASN A 121 6.53 -16.02 -19.85
N HIS A 122 7.04 -14.94 -20.46
CA HIS A 122 7.39 -14.95 -21.88
C HIS A 122 8.56 -15.88 -22.20
N LYS A 123 9.59 -15.96 -21.34
CA LYS A 123 10.67 -16.95 -21.50
C LYS A 123 10.15 -18.37 -21.48
N LYS A 124 9.28 -18.69 -20.52
CA LYS A 124 8.66 -20.02 -20.43
C LYS A 124 7.83 -20.35 -21.67
N GLU A 125 7.03 -19.40 -22.14
CA GLU A 125 6.25 -19.56 -23.38
C GLU A 125 7.18 -19.78 -24.59
N PHE A 126 8.30 -19.05 -24.64
CA PHE A 126 9.28 -19.18 -25.69
C PHE A 126 9.91 -20.57 -25.73
N ASP A 127 10.36 -21.07 -24.57
CA ASP A 127 10.98 -22.39 -24.46
C ASP A 127 10.00 -23.51 -24.86
N GLN A 128 8.73 -23.38 -24.45
CA GLN A 128 7.67 -24.33 -24.81
C GLN A 128 7.41 -24.35 -26.31
N LYS A 129 7.22 -23.17 -26.93
CA LYS A 129 6.99 -23.05 -28.39
C LYS A 129 8.20 -23.51 -29.19
N SER A 130 9.42 -23.16 -28.76
CA SER A 130 10.66 -23.60 -29.38
C SER A 130 10.78 -25.13 -29.39
N THR A 131 10.47 -25.78 -28.27
CA THR A 131 10.47 -27.24 -28.16
C THR A 131 9.41 -27.88 -29.07
N SER A 132 8.18 -27.34 -29.09
CA SER A 132 7.11 -27.84 -29.96
C SER A 132 7.48 -27.73 -31.43
N LEU A 133 7.94 -26.54 -31.83
CA LEU A 133 8.31 -26.25 -33.22
C LEU A 133 9.46 -27.14 -33.69
N SER A 134 10.46 -27.38 -32.84
CA SER A 134 11.55 -28.31 -33.13
C SER A 134 11.04 -29.74 -33.38
N ASN A 135 10.09 -30.22 -32.57
CA ASN A 135 9.51 -31.55 -32.73
C ASN A 135 8.67 -31.66 -34.02
N GLU A 136 7.86 -30.65 -34.31
CA GLU A 136 7.04 -30.59 -35.52
C GLU A 136 7.90 -30.50 -36.79
N PHE A 137 8.98 -29.73 -36.75
CA PHE A 137 9.95 -29.63 -37.85
C PHE A 137 10.62 -30.99 -38.12
N ASN A 138 11.01 -31.71 -37.07
CA ASN A 138 11.57 -33.06 -37.20
C ASN A 138 10.57 -34.05 -37.81
N SER A 139 9.31 -33.99 -37.36
CA SER A 139 8.22 -34.82 -37.92
C SER A 139 7.95 -34.51 -39.39
N TYR A 140 7.88 -33.22 -39.75
CA TYR A 140 7.74 -32.77 -41.13
C TYR A 140 8.87 -33.27 -42.03
N ASN A 141 10.13 -33.15 -41.59
CA ASN A 141 11.28 -33.62 -42.37
C ASN A 141 11.25 -35.15 -42.57
N ALA A 142 10.82 -35.92 -41.56
CA ALA A 142 10.67 -37.37 -41.69
C ALA A 142 9.61 -37.72 -42.74
N ARG A 143 8.42 -37.11 -42.66
CA ARG A 143 7.34 -37.32 -43.65
C ARG A 143 7.75 -36.90 -45.06
N MET A 144 8.48 -35.80 -45.19
CA MET A 144 9.00 -35.34 -46.49
C MET A 144 10.02 -36.34 -47.08
N ALA A 145 10.87 -36.93 -46.25
CA ALA A 145 11.80 -37.97 -46.68
C ALA A 145 11.06 -39.25 -47.14
N ASP A 146 10.00 -39.64 -46.43
CA ASP A 146 9.14 -40.77 -46.80
C ASP A 146 8.44 -40.52 -48.14
N PHE A 147 7.82 -39.34 -48.30
CA PHE A 147 7.17 -38.92 -49.53
C PHE A 147 8.14 -38.93 -50.72
N ASN A 148 9.34 -38.35 -50.56
CA ASN A 148 10.35 -38.30 -51.63
C ASN A 148 10.82 -39.70 -52.03
N ARG A 149 10.98 -40.60 -51.06
CA ARG A 149 11.32 -42.00 -51.31
C ARG A 149 10.22 -42.72 -52.08
N GLU A 150 8.96 -42.55 -51.69
CA GLU A 150 7.83 -43.15 -52.39
C GLU A 150 7.72 -42.64 -53.84
N ALA A 151 7.82 -41.32 -54.04
CA ALA A 151 7.81 -40.70 -55.35
C ALA A 151 8.97 -41.19 -56.26
N ALA A 152 10.14 -41.49 -55.69
CA ALA A 152 11.28 -42.02 -56.43
C ALA A 152 11.11 -43.49 -56.87
N THR A 153 10.23 -44.25 -56.23
CA THR A 153 9.96 -45.68 -56.55
C THR A 153 8.94 -45.89 -57.68
N MET A 154 8.66 -44.85 -58.47
CA MET A 154 7.67 -44.88 -59.54
C MET A 154 7.84 -46.09 -60.48
N PRO A 155 6.84 -46.99 -60.58
CA PRO A 155 6.90 -48.14 -61.48
C PRO A 155 6.96 -47.71 -62.95
N GLN A 156 7.53 -48.55 -63.83
CA GLN A 156 7.59 -48.33 -65.29
C GLN A 156 6.21 -48.07 -65.94
N GLY A 157 5.11 -48.51 -65.30
CA GLY A 157 3.73 -48.27 -65.73
C GLY A 157 3.01 -47.13 -64.99
N GLY A 158 3.71 -46.36 -64.14
CA GLY A 158 3.12 -45.36 -63.25
C GLY A 158 2.49 -45.96 -61.99
N PHE A 159 1.97 -45.09 -61.12
CA PHE A 159 1.24 -45.48 -59.92
C PHE A 159 -0.21 -45.87 -60.24
N SER A 160 -0.80 -46.75 -59.44
CA SER A 160 -2.25 -46.98 -59.49
C SER A 160 -3.01 -45.70 -59.08
N GLU A 161 -4.26 -45.56 -59.52
CA GLU A 161 -5.09 -44.38 -59.20
C GLU A 161 -5.20 -44.15 -57.69
N GLN A 162 -5.31 -45.22 -56.90
CA GLN A 162 -5.36 -45.14 -55.44
C GLN A 162 -4.06 -44.60 -54.84
N VAL A 163 -2.90 -45.11 -55.28
CA VAL A 163 -1.58 -44.67 -54.79
C VAL A 163 -1.32 -43.22 -55.19
N TYR A 164 -1.64 -42.86 -56.44
CA TYR A 164 -1.53 -41.47 -56.90
C TYR A 164 -2.38 -40.52 -56.05
N LYS A 165 -3.62 -40.91 -55.72
CA LYS A 165 -4.51 -40.12 -54.87
C LYS A 165 -3.94 -39.95 -53.46
N GLN A 166 -3.40 -41.02 -52.85
CA GLN A 166 -2.76 -40.95 -51.52
C GLN A 166 -1.55 -40.01 -51.53
N LEU A 167 -0.68 -40.14 -52.54
CA LEU A 167 0.51 -39.29 -52.68
C LEU A 167 0.13 -37.81 -52.85
N MET A 168 -0.91 -37.52 -53.63
CA MET A 168 -1.41 -36.15 -53.78
C MET A 168 -2.04 -35.59 -52.49
N THR A 169 -2.71 -36.42 -51.70
CA THR A 169 -3.20 -36.03 -50.37
C THR A 169 -2.03 -35.67 -49.45
N GLU A 170 -1.03 -36.55 -49.33
CA GLU A 170 0.15 -36.31 -48.49
C GLU A 170 0.91 -35.05 -48.92
N LYS A 171 1.05 -34.81 -50.22
CA LYS A 171 1.66 -33.58 -50.75
C LYS A 171 0.91 -32.32 -50.26
N ASN A 172 -0.41 -32.34 -50.29
CA ASN A 172 -1.24 -31.20 -49.86
C ASN A 172 -1.15 -30.99 -48.34
N GLU A 173 -1.11 -32.08 -47.57
CA GLU A 173 -0.90 -32.01 -46.12
C GLU A 173 0.49 -31.46 -45.78
N LEU A 174 1.55 -31.96 -46.42
CA LEU A 174 2.91 -31.46 -46.25
C LEU A 174 3.02 -29.97 -46.59
N GLN A 175 2.35 -29.51 -47.65
CA GLN A 175 2.29 -28.08 -47.97
C GLN A 175 1.59 -27.27 -46.88
N SER A 176 0.51 -27.81 -46.31
CA SER A 176 -0.22 -27.16 -45.21
C SER A 176 0.64 -27.08 -43.94
N VAL A 177 1.34 -28.16 -43.60
CA VAL A 177 2.29 -28.20 -42.48
C VAL A 177 3.44 -27.23 -42.69
N HIS A 178 3.99 -27.13 -43.91
CA HIS A 178 5.03 -26.16 -44.24
C HIS A 178 4.59 -24.72 -43.94
N ASN A 179 3.40 -24.34 -44.44
CA ASN A 179 2.86 -23.00 -44.22
C ASN A 179 2.60 -22.73 -42.72
N TYR A 180 2.13 -23.73 -41.99
CA TYR A 180 1.92 -23.65 -40.54
C TYR A 180 3.23 -23.43 -39.78
N LEU A 181 4.28 -24.22 -40.09
CA LEU A 181 5.60 -24.09 -39.48
C LEU A 181 6.22 -22.72 -39.75
N GLN A 182 6.05 -22.18 -40.97
CA GLN A 182 6.49 -20.81 -41.29
C GLN A 182 5.78 -19.76 -40.42
N ALA A 183 4.46 -19.89 -40.23
CA ALA A 183 3.70 -18.98 -39.39
C ALA A 183 4.16 -19.05 -37.91
N GLN A 184 4.41 -20.25 -37.40
CA GLN A 184 4.93 -20.45 -36.03
C GLN A 184 6.34 -19.87 -35.86
N GLN A 185 7.19 -19.95 -36.88
CA GLN A 185 8.52 -19.35 -36.85
C GLN A 185 8.45 -17.82 -36.78
N GLU A 186 7.52 -17.19 -37.51
CA GLU A 186 7.29 -15.73 -37.43
C GLU A 186 6.72 -15.31 -36.07
N GLU A 187 5.81 -16.10 -35.51
CA GLU A 187 5.31 -15.90 -34.15
C GLU A 187 6.46 -15.97 -33.12
N MET A 188 7.39 -16.92 -33.31
CA MET A 188 8.54 -17.06 -32.43
C MET A 188 9.48 -15.87 -32.46
N LYS A 189 9.72 -15.29 -33.64
CA LYS A 189 10.51 -14.06 -33.79
C LYS A 189 9.87 -12.90 -33.01
N ARG A 190 8.56 -12.71 -33.13
CA ARG A 190 7.83 -11.66 -32.39
C ARG A 190 7.91 -11.84 -30.87
N LEU A 191 7.84 -13.08 -30.39
CA LEU A 191 8.01 -13.35 -28.96
C LEU A 191 9.44 -13.06 -28.49
N ALA A 192 10.45 -13.41 -29.29
CA ALA A 192 11.84 -13.06 -29.00
C ALA A 192 12.05 -11.53 -28.94
N ASP A 193 11.47 -10.79 -29.88
CA ASP A 193 11.51 -9.32 -29.89
C ASP A 193 10.82 -8.74 -28.65
N THR A 194 9.68 -9.32 -28.24
CA THR A 194 8.96 -8.91 -27.03
C THR A 194 9.82 -9.11 -25.79
N ILE A 195 10.49 -10.26 -25.66
CA ILE A 195 11.42 -10.55 -24.56
C ILE A 195 12.58 -9.56 -24.56
N TYR A 196 13.20 -9.30 -25.72
CA TYR A 196 14.30 -8.36 -25.87
C TYR A 196 13.91 -6.95 -25.41
N ASN A 197 12.75 -6.45 -25.84
CA ASN A 197 12.24 -5.13 -25.48
C ASN A 197 11.81 -4.98 -24.01
N LEU A 198 11.67 -6.09 -23.27
CA LEU A 198 11.40 -6.05 -21.82
C LEU A 198 12.69 -6.00 -20.98
N VAL A 199 13.85 -6.28 -21.60
CA VAL A 199 15.16 -6.35 -20.94
C VAL A 199 16.03 -5.13 -21.24
N VAL A 200 15.82 -4.46 -22.38
CA VAL A 200 16.57 -3.28 -22.85
C VAL A 200 15.76 -2.01 -22.60
#